data_AF-A0AA51Q5W4-F1
#
_entry.id   AF-A0AA51Q5W4-F1
#
_cell.length_a   1.000
_cell.length_b   1.000
_cell.length_c   1.000
_cell.angle_alpha   90.00
_cell.angle_beta   90.00
_cell.angle_gamma   90.00
#
_symmetry.space_group_name_H-M   'P 1'
#
loop_
_entity.id
_entity.type
_entity.pdbx_description
1 polymer ?
#
loop_
_entity_poly.entity_id
_entity_poly.type
_entity_poly.pdbx_seq_one_letter_code
_entity_poly.pdbx_strand_id
1 'polypeptide(L)'
;MAEYYAGKPDKISTAKPVSTAEKNAKELTVVALGDSLTRGTGDETGKGYVGDVIDEIKKKTKKPVRLLNLGINGQRSDQLRAQVGQIEVQRQIQKADIVLMTIGGNDLFRGGRAWQITAVTS
;
A
#
# COMPACT_ATOMS: atom_id res chain seq x y z
N MET A 1 40.33 -31.07 -33.20
CA MET A 1 41.11 -30.82 -31.97
C MET A 1 40.13 -30.31 -30.91
N ALA A 2 40.05 -31.03 -29.79
CA ALA A 2 39.14 -30.89 -28.65
C ALA A 2 37.66 -31.33 -28.84
N GLU A 3 37.44 -32.64 -28.69
CA GLU A 3 36.31 -33.18 -27.94
C GLU A 3 36.46 -32.75 -26.45
N TYR A 4 35.36 -32.56 -25.70
CA TYR A 4 35.06 -33.24 -24.43
C TYR A 4 33.83 -32.62 -23.70
N TYR A 5 32.72 -33.41 -23.65
CA TYR A 5 31.68 -33.65 -22.60
C TYR A 5 31.14 -32.48 -21.74
N ALA A 6 29.88 -32.40 -21.26
CA ALA A 6 28.79 -33.37 -21.09
C ALA A 6 27.47 -32.59 -20.86
N GLY A 7 26.33 -33.18 -21.22
CA GLY A 7 25.04 -32.85 -20.59
C GLY A 7 23.89 -32.60 -21.56
N LYS A 8 23.24 -33.66 -22.04
CA LYS A 8 21.83 -33.58 -22.46
C LYS A 8 20.95 -33.56 -21.20
N PRO A 9 19.82 -32.85 -21.23
CA PRO A 9 18.62 -33.36 -20.59
C PRO A 9 17.60 -33.77 -21.65
N ASP A 10 17.40 -35.08 -21.76
CA ASP A 10 16.27 -35.71 -22.46
C ASP A 10 14.97 -35.56 -21.64
N LYS A 11 13.89 -35.19 -22.35
CA LYS A 11 12.46 -35.56 -22.19
C LYS A 11 11.64 -35.14 -20.96
N ILE A 12 10.86 -34.07 -21.17
CA ILE A 12 9.40 -33.85 -20.95
C ILE A 12 8.66 -34.80 -19.98
N SER A 13 8.11 -34.25 -18.88
CA SER A 13 6.85 -34.64 -18.19
C SER A 13 6.69 -33.73 -16.96
N THR A 14 5.61 -33.06 -16.59
CA THR A 14 4.17 -33.20 -16.80
C THR A 14 3.55 -31.82 -16.57
N ALA A 15 2.56 -31.44 -17.38
CA ALA A 15 1.62 -30.41 -16.98
C ALA A 15 0.88 -30.90 -15.73
N LYS A 16 0.94 -30.13 -14.63
CA LYS A 16 -0.08 -30.24 -13.57
C LYS A 16 -1.27 -29.36 -13.95
N PRO A 17 -2.49 -29.92 -13.95
CA PRO A 17 -3.70 -29.20 -14.31
C PRO A 17 -4.12 -28.26 -13.17
N VAL A 18 -4.56 -27.06 -13.54
CA VAL A 18 -5.81 -26.45 -13.08
C VAL A 18 -6.04 -26.39 -11.55
N SER A 19 -5.85 -25.20 -10.98
CA SER A 19 -6.80 -24.65 -10.01
C SER A 19 -7.71 -23.66 -10.76
N THR A 20 -8.69 -24.20 -11.48
CA THR A 20 -9.86 -23.46 -11.98
C THR A 20 -10.91 -23.58 -10.89
N ALA A 21 -10.62 -22.99 -9.74
CA ALA A 21 -11.52 -22.95 -8.61
C ALA A 21 -11.37 -21.61 -7.87
N GLU A 22 -11.37 -20.48 -8.60
CA GLU A 22 -11.68 -19.15 -8.06
C GLU A 22 -11.78 -18.06 -9.15
N LYS A 23 -12.22 -18.39 -10.39
CA LYS A 23 -12.33 -17.39 -11.47
C LYS A 23 -13.52 -16.43 -11.39
N ASN A 24 -14.27 -16.40 -10.27
CA ASN A 24 -15.50 -15.59 -10.15
C ASN A 24 -15.55 -14.63 -8.95
N ALA A 25 -14.48 -14.55 -8.15
CA ALA A 25 -14.41 -13.55 -7.09
C ALA A 25 -13.96 -12.21 -7.68
N LYS A 26 -14.89 -11.25 -7.84
CA LYS A 26 -14.55 -9.86 -8.23
C LYS A 26 -13.44 -9.34 -7.31
N GLU A 27 -12.28 -8.99 -7.90
CA GLU A 27 -11.17 -8.36 -7.17
C GLU A 27 -11.64 -7.06 -6.52
N LEU A 28 -11.25 -6.86 -5.26
CA LEU A 28 -11.52 -5.62 -4.54
C LEU A 28 -10.35 -4.65 -4.74
N THR A 29 -10.64 -3.43 -5.15
CA THR A 29 -9.65 -2.36 -5.25
C THR A 29 -9.70 -1.48 -4.01
N VAL A 30 -8.57 -1.36 -3.31
CA VAL A 30 -8.41 -0.51 -2.13
C VAL A 30 -7.41 0.60 -2.44
N VAL A 31 -7.79 1.84 -2.17
CA VAL A 31 -6.90 3.01 -2.23
C VAL A 31 -6.64 3.51 -0.82
N ALA A 32 -5.39 3.61 -0.41
CA ALA A 32 -5.00 4.16 0.88
C ALA A 32 -4.35 5.53 0.71
N LEU A 33 -4.84 6.55 1.42
CA LEU A 33 -4.42 7.95 1.34
C LEU A 33 -4.03 8.45 2.73
N GLY A 34 -2.91 9.16 2.86
CA GLY A 34 -2.57 9.71 4.17
C GLY A 34 -1.11 10.00 4.39
N ASP A 35 -0.74 10.13 5.66
CA ASP A 35 0.61 10.45 6.09
C ASP A 35 1.50 9.19 6.27
N SER A 36 2.50 9.30 7.15
CA SER A 36 3.43 8.22 7.48
C SER A 36 2.77 6.96 8.01
N LEU A 37 1.63 7.07 8.71
CA LEU A 37 0.91 5.90 9.20
C LEU A 37 0.34 5.08 8.04
N THR A 38 -0.24 5.76 7.06
CA THR A 38 -0.74 5.10 5.84
C THR A 38 0.40 4.57 4.99
N ARG A 39 1.54 5.28 4.93
CA ARG A 39 2.75 4.80 4.25
C ARG A 39 3.33 3.52 4.88
N GLY A 40 3.10 3.30 6.18
CA GLY A 40 3.69 2.19 6.94
C GLY A 40 5.08 2.49 7.49
N THR A 41 5.44 3.76 7.67
CA THR A 41 6.75 4.14 8.22
C THR A 41 6.86 3.74 9.69
N GLY A 42 7.98 3.11 10.06
CA GLY A 42 8.24 2.62 11.41
C GLY A 42 7.84 1.16 11.64
N ASP A 43 7.26 0.50 10.64
CA ASP A 43 7.08 -0.95 10.62
C ASP A 43 8.23 -1.59 9.83
N GLU A 44 9.01 -2.46 10.49
CA GLU A 44 10.15 -3.17 9.88
C GLU A 44 9.72 -4.09 8.74
N THR A 45 8.46 -4.55 8.75
CA THR A 45 7.87 -5.33 7.66
C THR A 45 7.37 -4.44 6.52
N GLY A 46 7.27 -3.13 6.75
CA GLY A 46 6.71 -2.15 5.82
C GLY A 46 5.22 -2.34 5.53
N LYS A 47 4.54 -3.21 6.28
CA LYS A 47 3.14 -3.60 6.07
C LYS A 47 2.19 -2.48 6.49
N GLY A 48 2.44 -1.89 7.66
CA GLY A 48 1.62 -0.88 8.31
C GLY A 48 0.19 -1.36 8.59
N TYR A 49 -0.62 -0.49 9.20
CA TYR A 49 -2.03 -0.80 9.47
C TYR A 49 -2.81 -1.12 8.18
N VAL A 50 -2.42 -0.51 7.05
CA VAL A 50 -3.04 -0.75 5.75
C VAL A 50 -2.94 -2.22 5.38
N GLY A 51 -1.76 -2.83 5.52
CA GLY A 51 -1.58 -4.23 5.22
C GLY A 51 -2.38 -5.15 6.16
N ASP A 52 -2.50 -4.82 7.45
CA ASP A 52 -3.35 -5.58 8.38
C ASP A 52 -4.82 -5.55 7.98
N VAL A 53 -5.32 -4.39 7.57
CA VAL A 53 -6.68 -4.24 7.03
C VAL A 53 -6.85 -5.07 5.75
N ILE A 54 -5.86 -5.05 4.83
CA ILE A 54 -5.91 -5.85 3.61
C ILE A 54 -5.98 -7.35 3.92
N ASP A 55 -5.19 -7.84 4.88
CA ASP A 55 -5.18 -9.25 5.25
C ASP A 55 -6.52 -9.70 5.85
N GLU A 56 -7.12 -8.87 6.71
CA GLU A 56 -8.45 -9.14 7.26
C GLU A 56 -9.54 -9.11 6.18
N ILE A 57 -9.47 -8.18 5.21
CA ILE A 57 -10.39 -8.16 4.06
C ILE A 57 -10.24 -9.46 3.25
N LYS A 58 -9.02 -9.87 2.89
CA LYS A 58 -8.77 -11.12 2.14
C LYS A 58 -9.32 -12.32 2.92
N LYS A 59 -9.05 -12.40 4.22
CA LYS A 59 -9.46 -13.50 5.09
C LYS A 59 -10.98 -13.64 5.20
N LYS A 60 -11.69 -12.51 5.35
CA LYS A 60 -13.15 -12.48 5.53
C LYS A 60 -13.91 -12.63 4.22
N THR A 61 -13.44 -12.00 3.16
CA THR A 61 -14.16 -11.97 1.87
C THR A 61 -13.78 -13.12 0.96
N LYS A 62 -12.62 -13.75 1.17
CA LYS A 62 -12.00 -14.72 0.25
C LYS A 62 -11.84 -14.16 -1.17
N LYS A 63 -11.73 -12.83 -1.30
CA LYS A 63 -11.51 -12.14 -2.58
C LYS A 63 -10.06 -11.70 -2.70
N PRO A 64 -9.50 -11.68 -3.93
CA PRO A 64 -8.26 -10.99 -4.18
C PRO A 64 -8.43 -9.49 -3.91
N VAL A 65 -7.37 -8.85 -3.44
CA VAL A 65 -7.37 -7.43 -3.10
C VAL A 65 -6.18 -6.75 -3.76
N ARG A 66 -6.46 -5.76 -4.60
CA ARG A 66 -5.50 -4.85 -5.20
C ARG A 66 -5.39 -3.60 -4.34
N LEU A 67 -4.23 -3.38 -3.74
CA LEU A 67 -3.93 -2.19 -2.93
C LEU A 67 -3.14 -1.17 -3.74
N LEU A 68 -3.60 0.08 -3.73
CA LEU A 68 -2.83 1.26 -4.13
C LEU A 68 -2.59 2.14 -2.89
N ASN A 69 -1.36 2.12 -2.39
CA ASN A 69 -0.96 2.95 -1.25
C ASN A 69 -0.35 4.27 -1.75
N LEU A 70 -1.07 5.36 -1.51
CA LEU A 70 -0.72 6.74 -1.87
C LEU A 70 -0.30 7.57 -0.65
N GLY A 71 0.08 6.91 0.45
CA GLY A 71 0.57 7.58 1.66
C GLY A 71 1.90 8.28 1.44
N ILE A 72 2.04 9.49 1.98
CA ILE A 72 3.24 10.33 1.88
C ILE A 72 3.71 10.72 3.28
N ASN A 73 4.98 10.44 3.61
CA ASN A 73 5.53 10.76 4.91
C ASN A 73 5.44 12.26 5.24
N GLY A 74 5.00 12.59 6.45
CA GLY A 74 4.89 13.97 6.92
C GLY A 74 3.80 14.81 6.25
N GLN A 75 2.94 14.19 5.43
CA GLN A 75 1.87 14.90 4.73
C GLN A 75 0.85 15.49 5.71
N ARG A 76 0.39 16.71 5.41
CA ARG A 76 -0.67 17.42 6.13
C ARG A 76 -2.00 17.39 5.39
N SER A 77 -3.07 17.81 6.07
CA SER A 77 -4.42 17.85 5.49
C SER A 77 -4.53 18.75 4.25
N ASP A 78 -3.88 19.90 4.22
CA ASP A 78 -3.84 20.81 3.07
C ASP A 78 -3.13 20.19 1.85
N GLN A 79 -2.04 19.48 2.10
CA GLN A 79 -1.28 18.76 1.08
C GLN A 79 -2.04 17.53 0.57
N LEU A 80 -2.75 16.81 1.45
CA LEU A 80 -3.61 15.70 1.05
C LEU A 80 -4.77 16.20 0.18
N ARG A 81 -5.38 17.34 0.53
CA ARG A 81 -6.40 17.98 -0.31
C ARG A 81 -5.85 18.29 -1.72
N ALA A 82 -4.63 18.81 -1.82
CA ALA A 82 -3.99 19.05 -3.11
C ALA A 82 -3.74 17.73 -3.89
N GLN A 83 -3.32 16.66 -3.20
CA GLN A 83 -3.15 15.34 -3.81
C GLN A 83 -4.45 14.76 -4.35
N VAL A 84 -5.55 14.83 -3.59
CA VAL A 84 -6.88 14.38 -4.02
C VAL A 84 -7.41 15.22 -5.19
N GLY A 85 -6.93 16.46 -5.37
CA GLY A 85 -7.23 17.29 -6.53
C GLY A 85 -6.56 16.84 -7.83
N GLN A 86 -5.58 15.95 -7.78
CA GLN A 86 -4.88 15.47 -8.98
C GLN A 86 -5.77 14.50 -9.77
N ILE A 87 -5.88 14.72 -11.09
CA ILE A 87 -6.74 13.94 -12.00
C ILE A 87 -6.49 12.43 -11.86
N GLU A 88 -5.22 12.02 -11.76
CA GLU A 88 -4.89 10.60 -11.66
C GLU A 88 -5.32 10.01 -10.31
N VAL A 89 -5.13 10.73 -9.21
CA VAL A 89 -5.60 10.30 -7.88
C VAL A 89 -7.11 10.17 -7.86
N GLN A 90 -7.83 11.14 -8.44
CA GLN A 90 -9.29 11.06 -8.60
C GLN A 90 -9.72 9.83 -9.39
N ARG A 91 -9.04 9.52 -10.49
CA ARG A 91 -9.31 8.33 -11.31
C ARG A 91 -9.14 7.04 -10.51
N GLN A 92 -8.13 6.96 -9.66
CA GLN A 92 -7.89 5.78 -8.81
C GLN A 92 -8.96 5.67 -7.71
N ILE A 93 -9.33 6.80 -7.07
CA ILE A 93 -10.41 6.84 -6.07
C ILE A 93 -11.75 6.41 -6.68
N GLN A 94 -12.10 6.90 -7.89
CA GLN A 94 -13.35 6.54 -8.58
C GLN A 94 -13.46 5.04 -8.89
N LYS A 95 -12.32 4.35 -9.04
CA LYS A 95 -12.27 2.91 -9.31
C LYS A 95 -12.18 2.05 -8.04
N ALA A 96 -12.01 2.67 -6.88
CA ALA A 96 -11.83 1.95 -5.62
C ALA A 96 -13.18 1.43 -5.10
N ASP A 97 -13.19 0.19 -4.59
CA ASP A 97 -14.30 -0.31 -3.79
C ASP A 97 -14.18 0.18 -2.33
N ILE A 98 -12.96 0.43 -1.85
CA ILE A 98 -12.68 0.92 -0.48
C ILE A 98 -11.60 2.01 -0.52
N VAL A 99 -11.82 3.09 0.22
CA VAL A 99 -10.81 4.12 0.48
C VAL A 99 -10.47 4.13 1.97
N LEU A 100 -9.18 3.96 2.28
CA LEU A 100 -8.63 4.14 3.63
C LEU A 100 -7.97 5.52 3.69
N MET A 101 -8.24 6.29 4.75
CA MET A 101 -7.69 7.63 4.88
C MET A 101 -7.27 7.96 6.31
N THR A 102 -6.02 8.42 6.50
CA THR A 102 -5.53 8.97 7.77
C THR A 102 -4.73 10.24 7.54
N ILE A 103 -5.08 11.34 8.23
CA ILE A 103 -4.36 12.61 8.13
C ILE A 103 -4.61 13.45 9.39
N GLY A 104 -3.83 14.51 9.60
CA GLY A 104 -4.06 15.50 10.65
C GLY A 104 -3.02 15.48 11.77
N GLY A 105 -2.28 14.38 11.95
CA GLY A 105 -1.22 14.33 12.97
C GLY A 105 -0.17 15.42 12.75
N ASN A 106 0.29 15.58 11.51
CA ASN A 106 1.28 16.60 11.12
C ASN A 106 0.76 18.03 11.22
N ASP A 107 -0.56 18.24 11.11
CA ASP A 107 -1.21 19.53 11.29
C ASP A 107 -1.13 19.96 12.76
N LEU A 108 -1.37 19.04 13.69
CA LEU A 108 -1.30 19.26 15.14
C LEU A 108 0.12 19.52 15.65
N PHE A 109 1.12 18.82 15.12
CA PHE A 109 2.53 19.00 15.54
C PHE A 109 3.08 20.41 15.29
N ARG A 110 2.46 21.22 14.42
CA ARG A 110 2.82 22.64 14.27
C ARG A 110 2.08 23.53 15.26
N GLY A 111 0.86 23.18 15.67
CA GLY A 111 0.15 23.85 16.77
C GLY A 111 0.88 23.71 18.11
N GLY A 112 1.59 22.59 18.32
CA GLY A 112 2.40 22.34 19.53
C GLY A 112 3.74 23.07 19.59
N ARG A 113 4.35 23.46 18.45
CA ARG A 113 5.61 24.23 18.45
C ARG A 113 5.47 25.70 18.88
N ALA A 114 4.25 26.16 19.12
CA ALA A 114 4.01 27.42 19.81
C ALA A 114 4.50 27.41 21.28
N TRP A 115 4.75 26.23 21.87
CA TRP A 115 5.15 26.09 23.28
C TRP A 115 6.67 25.97 23.52
N GLN A 116 7.51 26.06 22.49
CA GLN A 116 8.97 26.05 22.64
C GLN A 116 9.66 27.39 22.34
N ILE A 117 8.92 28.49 22.24
CA ILE A 117 9.50 29.84 22.11
C ILE A 117 9.22 30.66 23.38
N THR A 118 9.65 30.17 24.55
CA THR A 118 10.02 31.02 25.70
C THR A 118 10.93 30.22 26.64
N ALA A 119 12.13 29.87 26.20
CA ALA A 119 13.19 29.40 27.09
C ALA A 119 14.50 30.13 26.77
N VAL A 120 14.40 31.46 26.66
CA VAL A 120 15.48 32.45 26.80
C VAL A 120 14.70 33.67 27.32
N THR A 121 14.85 34.18 28.54
CA THR A 121 16.04 34.81 29.11
C THR A 121 15.74 35.15 30.57
N SER A 122 16.64 34.82 31.48
CA SER A 122 17.02 35.62 32.67
C SER A 122 18.13 34.90 33.41
#